data_AF-D0GMZ6-F1
#
_entry.id   AF-D0GMZ6-F1
#
_cell.length_a   1.000
_cell.length_b   1.000
_cell.length_c   1.000
_cell.angle_alpha   90.00
_cell.angle_beta   90.00
_cell.angle_gamma   90.00
#
_symmetry.space_group_name_H-M   'P 1'
#
loop_
_entity.id
_entity.type
_entity.pdbx_description
1 polymer ?
#
loop_
_entity_poly.entity_id
_entity_poly.type
_entity_poly.pdbx_seq_one_letter_code
_entity_poly.pdbx_strand_id
1 'polypeptide(L)'
;MEKENVLEIEFLPVWDKWAWKISKNKIKNNHLKDLDINTEIWVDPMLKATVDLFKDDSFLIDTDSLINDEIKKRLENIVEKINEKYGTPKRWRAEKGGQYFYIDTFGEISSDTEYDLSEDSESYEFGNYFRTIAEAEKYRDRIKEILLNRETEEECNSEK
;
A
#
# COMPACT_ATOMS: atom_id res chain seq x y z
N MET A 1 12.85 6.88 -3.97
CA MET A 1 11.51 7.34 -3.53
C MET A 1 11.19 6.55 -2.28
N GLU A 2 10.88 7.20 -1.15
CA GLU A 2 10.43 6.46 0.04
C GLU A 2 9.16 5.68 -0.34
N LYS A 3 9.10 4.39 0.02
CA LYS A 3 7.92 3.55 -0.14
C LYS A 3 7.20 3.45 1.19
N GLU A 4 5.89 3.43 1.15
CA GLU A 4 5.09 3.05 2.30
C GLU A 4 4.99 1.53 2.38
N ASN A 5 5.29 0.98 3.56
CA ASN A 5 5.20 -0.45 3.80
C ASN A 5 3.75 -0.91 3.70
N VAL A 6 3.55 -2.03 3.00
CA VAL A 6 2.26 -2.74 2.93
C VAL A 6 2.10 -3.75 4.05
N LEU A 7 3.19 -4.17 4.68
CA LEU A 7 3.18 -5.12 5.79
C LEU A 7 4.19 -4.68 6.84
N GLU A 8 3.78 -4.58 8.10
CA GLU A 8 4.67 -4.32 9.23
C GLU A 8 4.41 -5.37 10.32
N ILE A 9 5.48 -5.83 10.95
CA ILE A 9 5.44 -6.83 12.01
C ILE A 9 6.21 -6.35 13.23
N GLU A 10 5.79 -6.81 14.41
CA GLU A 10 6.44 -6.54 15.69
C GLU A 10 6.84 -7.85 16.36
N PHE A 11 7.93 -7.81 17.13
CA PHE A 11 8.43 -8.95 17.89
C PHE A 11 8.57 -8.60 19.36
N LEU A 12 8.25 -9.56 20.23
CA LEU A 12 8.48 -9.50 21.66
C LEU A 12 9.29 -10.73 22.10
N PRO A 13 10.44 -10.57 22.80
CA PRO A 13 11.21 -11.70 23.28
C PRO A 13 10.45 -12.45 24.38
N VAL A 14 10.41 -13.78 24.28
CA VAL A 14 9.77 -14.70 25.23
C VAL A 14 10.73 -15.86 25.49
N TRP A 15 11.46 -15.79 26.60
CA TRP A 15 12.57 -16.70 26.92
C TRP A 15 13.62 -16.74 25.79
N ASP A 16 13.85 -17.91 25.20
CA ASP A 16 14.75 -18.17 24.07
C ASP A 16 14.06 -18.08 22.70
N LYS A 17 12.83 -17.54 22.66
CA LYS A 17 11.98 -17.43 21.47
C LYS A 17 11.37 -16.03 21.34
N TRP A 18 10.52 -15.85 20.33
CA TRP A 18 9.82 -14.61 20.04
C TRP A 18 8.33 -14.84 19.85
N ALA A 19 7.52 -14.02 20.52
CA ALA A 19 6.15 -13.78 20.09
C ALA A 19 6.19 -12.72 18.97
N TRP A 20 5.25 -12.80 18.03
CA TRP A 20 5.19 -11.89 16.90
C TRP A 20 3.75 -11.58 16.51
N LYS A 21 3.53 -10.43 15.89
CA LYS A 21 2.22 -10.03 15.35
C LYS A 21 2.39 -9.11 14.15
N ILE A 22 1.33 -8.97 13.36
CA ILE A 22 1.22 -7.92 12.35
C ILE A 22 0.74 -6.64 13.03
N SER A 23 1.45 -5.54 12.82
CA SER A 23 1.06 -4.19 13.28
C SER A 23 0.35 -3.39 12.18
N LYS A 24 0.61 -3.72 10.90
CA LYS A 24 -0.01 -3.07 9.74
C LYS A 24 -0.14 -4.06 8.58
N ASN A 25 -1.31 -4.06 7.93
CA ASN A 25 -1.55 -4.81 6.70
C ASN A 25 -2.32 -3.96 5.67
N LYS A 26 -1.74 -3.80 4.48
CA LYS A 26 -2.34 -3.19 3.28
C LYS A 26 -2.29 -4.14 2.08
N ILE A 27 -2.06 -5.44 2.30
CA ILE A 27 -2.10 -6.46 1.24
C ILE A 27 -3.54 -6.56 0.71
N LYS A 28 -3.69 -6.46 -0.62
CA LYS A 28 -5.00 -6.59 -1.27
C LYS A 28 -5.62 -7.95 -0.98
N ASN A 29 -6.92 -7.96 -0.68
CA ASN A 29 -7.69 -9.18 -0.33
C ASN A 29 -7.14 -9.95 0.88
N ASN A 30 -6.25 -9.34 1.68
CA ASN A 30 -5.55 -9.97 2.80
C ASN A 30 -4.84 -11.30 2.46
N HIS A 31 -4.47 -11.47 1.20
CA HIS A 31 -3.77 -12.67 0.72
C HIS A 31 -2.69 -12.27 -0.28
N LEU A 32 -1.49 -12.82 -0.09
CA LEU A 32 -0.36 -12.63 -0.98
C LEU A 32 0.33 -13.96 -1.19
N LYS A 33 0.44 -14.39 -2.44
CA LYS A 33 1.27 -15.52 -2.85
C LYS A 33 2.33 -15.01 -3.82
N ASP A 34 3.60 -15.17 -3.47
CA ASP A 34 4.71 -14.73 -4.30
C ASP A 34 5.82 -15.78 -4.30
N LEU A 35 6.00 -16.43 -5.45
CA LEU A 35 7.00 -17.47 -5.66
C LEU A 35 8.43 -16.91 -5.76
N ASP A 36 8.60 -15.64 -6.14
CA ASP A 36 9.94 -15.03 -6.20
C ASP A 36 10.46 -14.76 -4.78
N ILE A 37 9.56 -14.33 -3.90
CA ILE A 37 9.85 -14.13 -2.47
C ILE A 37 9.88 -15.48 -1.74
N ASN A 38 9.32 -16.53 -2.34
CA ASN A 38 9.06 -17.81 -1.70
C ASN A 38 8.25 -17.64 -0.42
N THR A 39 7.08 -16.99 -0.53
CA THR A 39 6.12 -16.95 0.58
C THR A 39 4.66 -16.90 0.13
N GLU A 40 3.78 -17.41 0.99
CA GLU A 40 2.35 -17.16 0.92
C GLU A 40 1.84 -16.70 2.30
N ILE A 41 1.09 -15.61 2.33
CA ILE A 41 0.58 -14.98 3.55
C ILE A 41 -0.92 -14.82 3.44
N TRP A 42 -1.63 -15.27 4.47
CA TRP A 42 -3.04 -14.95 4.72
C TRP A 42 -3.13 -14.14 5.99
N VAL A 43 -3.89 -13.04 5.95
CA VAL A 43 -4.15 -12.19 7.11
C VAL A 43 -5.65 -12.11 7.33
N ASP A 44 -6.11 -12.24 8.57
CA ASP A 44 -7.52 -12.05 8.90
C ASP A 44 -7.83 -10.59 9.29
N PRO A 45 -9.11 -10.20 9.42
CA PRO A 45 -9.47 -8.85 9.85
C PRO A 45 -8.98 -8.47 11.26
N MET A 46 -8.56 -9.43 12.09
CA MET A 46 -8.00 -9.23 13.42
C MET A 46 -6.47 -9.19 13.41
N LEU A 47 -5.84 -9.11 12.24
CA LEU A 47 -4.39 -9.13 12.02
C LEU A 47 -3.69 -10.42 12.48
N LYS A 48 -4.44 -11.51 12.67
CA LYS A 48 -3.82 -12.83 12.75
C LYS A 48 -3.38 -13.24 11.36
N ALA A 49 -2.24 -13.87 11.28
CA ALA A 49 -1.71 -14.34 10.02
C ALA A 49 -1.23 -15.77 10.07
N THR A 50 -1.33 -16.41 8.92
CA THR A 50 -0.66 -17.66 8.61
C THR A 50 0.31 -17.40 7.47
N VAL A 51 1.56 -17.82 7.64
CA VAL A 51 2.64 -17.60 6.68
C VAL A 51 3.19 -18.96 6.29
N ASP A 52 3.11 -19.29 5.00
CA ASP A 52 3.89 -20.35 4.39
C ASP A 52 5.24 -19.78 3.95
N LEU A 53 6.29 -20.41 4.46
CA LEU A 53 7.67 -20.05 4.16
C LEU A 53 8.25 -20.86 2.99
N PHE A 54 7.51 -21.74 2.32
CA PHE A 54 7.97 -22.60 1.21
C PHE A 54 9.40 -23.16 1.42
N LYS A 55 9.53 -24.16 2.31
CA LYS A 55 10.74 -25.00 2.44
C LYS A 55 10.36 -26.43 2.02
N ASP A 56 11.36 -27.29 1.79
CA ASP A 56 11.17 -28.70 1.41
C ASP A 56 10.24 -29.48 2.36
N ASP A 57 10.01 -28.97 3.57
CA ASP A 57 8.82 -29.23 4.40
C ASP A 57 8.14 -27.86 4.66
N SER A 58 6.90 -27.65 4.18
CA SER A 58 6.18 -26.39 4.31
C SER A 58 5.95 -26.02 5.79
N PHE A 59 6.81 -25.16 6.33
CA PHE A 59 6.66 -24.61 7.67
C PHE A 59 5.60 -23.50 7.64
N LEU A 60 4.36 -23.88 7.95
CA LEU A 60 3.29 -22.95 8.29
C LEU A 60 3.55 -22.41 9.70
N ILE A 61 3.62 -21.09 9.80
CA ILE A 61 3.65 -20.40 11.10
C ILE A 61 2.45 -19.47 11.20
N ASP A 62 1.96 -19.30 12.41
CA ASP A 62 0.90 -18.34 12.71
C ASP A 62 1.32 -17.37 13.82
N THR A 63 0.54 -16.29 13.96
CA THR A 63 0.75 -15.28 15.01
C THR A 63 0.49 -15.81 16.41
N ASP A 64 -0.15 -16.97 16.55
CA ASP A 64 -0.38 -17.63 17.86
C ASP A 64 0.83 -18.49 18.28
N SER A 65 1.83 -18.66 17.40
CA SER A 65 3.02 -19.49 17.60
C SER A 65 4.26 -18.67 18.01
N LEU A 66 5.02 -19.18 18.98
CA LEU A 66 6.37 -18.67 19.28
C LEU A 66 7.36 -19.17 18.23
N ILE A 67 8.20 -18.27 17.74
CA ILE A 67 9.21 -18.55 16.71
C ILE A 67 10.63 -18.49 17.28
N ASN A 68 11.56 -19.23 16.67
CA ASN A 68 12.98 -19.14 16.98
C ASN A 68 13.67 -18.03 16.16
N ASP A 69 14.97 -17.81 16.40
CA ASP A 69 15.75 -16.79 15.70
C ASP A 69 15.87 -17.02 14.18
N GLU A 70 15.89 -18.28 13.72
CA GLU A 70 15.96 -18.60 12.28
C GLU A 70 14.69 -18.13 11.57
N ILE A 71 13.53 -18.47 12.13
CA ILE A 71 12.22 -18.08 11.59
C ILE A 71 12.03 -16.57 11.68
N LYS A 72 12.45 -15.94 12.80
CA LYS A 72 12.39 -14.47 12.95
C LYS A 72 13.13 -13.75 11.83
N LYS A 73 14.39 -14.12 11.59
CA LYS A 73 15.21 -13.51 10.51
C LYS A 73 14.58 -13.72 9.13
N ARG A 74 13.96 -14.90 8.92
CA ARG A 74 13.28 -15.20 7.66
C ARG A 74 12.04 -14.35 7.46
N LEU A 75 11.22 -14.19 8.51
CA LEU A 75 10.06 -13.30 8.48
C LEU A 75 10.47 -11.85 8.21
N GLU A 76 11.51 -11.35 8.87
CA GLU A 76 12.05 -10.00 8.62
C GLU A 76 12.44 -9.83 7.13
N ASN A 77 13.16 -10.80 6.55
CA ASN A 77 13.55 -10.76 5.14
C ASN A 77 12.36 -10.82 4.17
N ILE A 78 11.34 -11.63 4.49
CA ILE A 78 10.12 -11.73 3.69
C ILE A 78 9.36 -10.41 3.72
N VAL A 79 9.17 -9.81 4.90
CA VAL A 79 8.49 -8.53 5.03
C VAL A 79 9.24 -7.42 4.30
N GLU A 80 10.56 -7.39 4.38
CA GLU A 80 11.40 -6.47 3.62
C GLU A 80 11.17 -6.60 2.11
N LYS A 81 11.27 -7.82 1.56
CA LYS A 81 11.03 -8.09 0.13
C LYS A 81 9.61 -7.77 -0.31
N ILE A 82 8.60 -8.07 0.51
CA ILE A 82 7.21 -7.73 0.24
C ILE A 82 7.08 -6.20 0.15
N ASN A 83 7.65 -5.45 1.09
CA ASN A 83 7.59 -3.99 1.06
C ASN A 83 8.40 -3.39 -0.11
N GLU A 84 9.53 -4.00 -0.49
CA GLU A 84 10.27 -3.58 -1.68
C GLU A 84 9.47 -3.78 -2.97
N LYS A 85 8.79 -4.92 -3.12
CA LYS A 85 8.04 -5.27 -4.34
C LYS A 85 6.67 -4.60 -4.40
N TYR A 86 5.93 -4.62 -3.30
CA TYR A 86 4.54 -4.20 -3.22
C TYR A 86 4.31 -2.88 -2.48
N GLY A 87 5.34 -2.32 -1.84
CA GLY A 87 5.28 -1.00 -1.22
C GLY A 87 4.84 0.05 -2.22
N THR A 88 3.82 0.83 -1.85
CA THR A 88 3.38 1.96 -2.66
C THR A 88 4.35 3.12 -2.48
N PRO A 89 4.62 3.94 -3.50
CA PRO A 89 5.34 5.19 -3.29
C PRO A 89 4.68 5.94 -2.14
N LYS A 90 5.47 6.36 -1.15
CA LYS A 90 4.98 7.19 -0.06
C LYS A 90 4.43 8.45 -0.69
N ARG A 91 3.12 8.63 -0.61
CA ARG A 91 2.46 9.84 -1.09
C ARG A 91 3.01 11.00 -0.26
N TRP A 92 3.43 12.04 -0.95
CA TRP A 92 3.85 13.26 -0.29
C TRP A 92 2.61 13.98 0.24
N ARG A 93 2.66 14.44 1.49
CA ARG A 93 1.67 15.35 2.09
C ARG A 93 2.41 16.59 2.58
N ALA A 94 1.80 17.76 2.44
CA ALA A 94 2.39 18.97 3.00
C ALA A 94 2.37 18.88 4.53
N GLU A 95 3.31 19.57 5.19
CA GLU A 95 3.17 19.83 6.63
C GLU A 95 2.07 20.87 6.86
N LYS A 96 1.52 20.95 8.08
CA LYS A 96 0.53 21.97 8.43
C LYS A 96 1.06 23.37 8.12
N GLY A 97 0.29 24.15 7.35
CA GLY A 97 0.67 25.46 6.81
C GLY A 97 1.43 25.41 5.48
N GLY A 98 1.76 24.22 5.00
CA GLY A 98 2.36 24.00 3.69
C GLY A 98 1.32 24.00 2.58
N GLN A 99 1.73 24.38 1.36
CA GLN A 99 0.84 24.39 0.20
C GLN A 99 0.85 23.06 -0.54
N TYR A 100 -0.29 22.67 -1.08
CA TYR A 100 -0.44 21.60 -2.06
C TYR A 100 -1.23 22.09 -3.26
N PHE A 101 -1.10 21.39 -4.39
CA PHE A 101 -1.81 21.68 -5.62
C PHE A 101 -2.86 20.59 -5.89
N TYR A 102 -3.94 20.96 -6.56
CA TYR A 102 -5.03 20.05 -6.90
C TYR A 102 -5.70 20.48 -8.21
N ILE A 103 -6.44 19.57 -8.82
CA ILE A 103 -7.26 19.81 -10.01
C ILE A 103 -8.65 20.18 -9.53
N ASP A 104 -9.13 21.37 -9.87
CA ASP A 104 -10.46 21.82 -9.44
C ASP A 104 -11.59 21.25 -10.30
N THR A 105 -12.83 21.64 -9.98
CA THR A 105 -14.04 21.18 -10.68
C THR A 105 -14.10 21.55 -12.16
N PHE A 106 -13.33 22.55 -12.60
CA PHE A 106 -13.23 22.96 -13.99
C PHE A 106 -12.03 22.32 -14.71
N GLY A 107 -11.23 21.52 -13.99
CA GLY A 107 -10.02 20.90 -14.51
C GLY A 107 -8.82 21.84 -14.47
N GLU A 108 -8.88 22.98 -13.78
CA GLU A 108 -7.74 23.89 -13.61
C GLU A 108 -6.86 23.48 -12.43
N ILE A 109 -5.60 23.89 -12.44
CA ILE A 109 -4.70 23.63 -11.31
C ILE A 109 -4.86 24.77 -10.30
N SER A 110 -5.37 24.43 -9.13
CA SER A 110 -5.49 25.30 -7.97
C SER A 110 -4.53 24.87 -6.87
N SER A 111 -4.38 25.70 -5.83
CA SER A 111 -3.57 25.39 -4.66
C SER A 111 -4.33 25.71 -3.39
N ASP A 112 -4.14 24.89 -2.36
CA ASP A 112 -4.64 25.16 -1.00
C ASP A 112 -3.52 24.97 0.03
N THR A 113 -3.80 25.31 1.28
CA THR A 113 -2.88 25.18 2.41
C THR A 113 -3.37 24.07 3.33
N GLU A 114 -2.50 23.11 3.62
CA GLU A 114 -2.78 22.02 4.56
C GLU A 114 -3.03 22.57 5.96
N TYR A 115 -4.25 22.47 6.46
CA TYR A 115 -4.61 22.84 7.82
C TYR A 115 -5.04 21.63 8.68
N ASP A 116 -4.85 20.40 8.17
CA ASP A 116 -5.39 19.15 8.69
C ASP A 116 -6.92 19.16 8.74
N LEU A 117 -7.54 19.82 7.77
CA LEU A 117 -9.00 19.86 7.63
C LEU A 117 -9.50 18.57 6.98
N SER A 118 -10.83 18.36 7.06
CA SER A 118 -11.50 17.26 6.37
C SER A 118 -11.22 17.29 4.87
N GLU A 119 -11.27 18.46 4.26
CA GLU A 119 -11.12 18.72 2.84
C GLU A 119 -9.69 18.41 2.35
N ASP A 120 -8.67 18.74 3.15
CA ASP A 120 -7.27 18.39 2.89
C ASP A 120 -7.11 16.86 2.84
N SER A 121 -7.73 16.19 3.83
CA SER A 121 -7.65 14.74 3.98
C SER A 121 -8.41 14.01 2.88
N GLU A 122 -9.60 14.48 2.52
CA GLU A 122 -10.38 13.97 1.38
C GLU A 122 -9.61 14.11 0.06
N SER A 123 -8.99 15.28 -0.17
CA SER A 123 -8.16 15.53 -1.36
C SER A 123 -6.95 14.58 -1.41
N TYR A 124 -6.26 14.39 -0.29
CA TYR A 124 -5.12 13.49 -0.16
C TYR A 124 -5.50 12.01 -0.36
N GLU A 125 -6.60 11.57 0.23
CA GLU A 125 -7.10 10.19 0.12
C GLU A 125 -7.56 9.89 -1.31
N PHE A 126 -8.35 10.78 -1.90
CA PHE A 126 -8.77 10.70 -3.29
C PHE A 126 -7.58 10.72 -4.27
N GLY A 127 -6.48 11.37 -3.87
CA GLY A 127 -5.26 11.48 -4.66
C GLY A 127 -5.20 12.72 -5.55
N ASN A 128 -6.07 13.70 -5.31
CA ASN A 128 -6.04 15.02 -5.92
C ASN A 128 -5.23 16.00 -5.05
N TYR A 129 -3.98 15.63 -4.77
CA TYR A 129 -3.10 16.32 -3.83
C TYR A 129 -1.66 16.17 -4.32
N PHE A 130 -1.10 17.24 -4.85
CA PHE A 130 0.16 17.24 -5.58
C PHE A 130 1.17 18.17 -4.94
N ARG A 131 2.45 17.79 -5.00
CA ARG A 131 3.54 18.61 -4.46
C ARG A 131 3.85 19.82 -5.34
N THR A 132 3.65 19.66 -6.64
CA THR A 132 4.06 20.65 -7.63
C THR A 132 2.99 20.81 -8.70
N ILE A 133 2.92 22.01 -9.29
CA ILE A 133 2.05 22.29 -10.45
C ILE A 133 2.31 21.31 -11.59
N ALA A 134 3.57 21.04 -11.93
CA ALA A 134 3.93 20.14 -13.02
C ALA A 134 3.41 18.69 -12.82
N GLU A 135 3.40 18.23 -11.56
CA GLU A 135 2.79 16.94 -11.23
C GLU A 135 1.27 16.98 -11.44
N ALA A 136 0.60 18.02 -10.93
CA ALA A 136 -0.83 18.22 -11.10
C ALA A 136 -1.24 18.32 -12.58
N GLU A 137 -0.49 19.06 -13.40
CA GLU A 137 -0.70 19.20 -14.85
C GLU A 137 -0.61 17.86 -15.56
N LYS A 138 0.40 17.04 -15.24
CA LYS A 138 0.57 15.70 -15.82
C LYS A 138 -0.64 14.81 -15.54
N TYR A 139 -1.16 14.83 -14.31
CA TYR A 139 -2.35 14.03 -13.94
C TYR A 139 -3.63 14.60 -14.57
N ARG A 140 -3.78 15.93 -14.62
CA ARG A 140 -4.88 16.61 -15.31
C ARG A 140 -4.96 16.19 -16.77
N ASP A 141 -3.85 16.25 -17.49
CA ASP A 141 -3.83 15.94 -18.92
C ASP A 141 -4.19 14.47 -19.18
N ARG A 142 -3.74 13.56 -18.32
CA ARG A 142 -4.13 12.15 -18.36
C ARG A 142 -5.61 11.93 -18.05
N ILE A 143 -6.16 12.60 -17.05
CA ILE A 143 -7.59 12.53 -16.72
C ILE A 143 -8.42 13.07 -17.88
N LYS A 144 -8.00 14.20 -18.47
CA LYS A 144 -8.63 14.80 -19.64
C LYS A 144 -8.65 13.84 -20.84
N GLU A 145 -7.53 13.18 -21.13
CA GLU A 145 -7.44 12.16 -22.18
C GLU A 145 -8.43 11.01 -21.94
N ILE A 146 -8.46 10.45 -20.74
CA ILE A 146 -9.39 9.37 -20.37
C ILE A 146 -10.85 9.82 -20.53
N LEU A 147 -11.19 11.02 -20.04
CA LEU A 147 -12.56 11.54 -20.08
C LEU A 147 -13.04 11.87 -21.50
N LEU A 148 -12.15 12.29 -22.40
CA LEU A 148 -12.48 12.57 -23.80
C LEU A 148 -12.64 11.27 -24.63
N ASN A 149 -11.96 10.20 -24.23
CA ASN A 149 -11.98 8.91 -24.95
C ASN A 149 -13.01 7.91 -24.37
N ARG A 150 -13.71 8.26 -23.29
CA ARG A 150 -14.64 7.37 -22.55
C ARG A 150 -15.79 6.78 -23.39
N GLU A 151 -16.10 7.39 -24.54
CA GLU A 151 -17.19 6.95 -25.43
C GLU A 151 -16.73 5.88 -26.45
N THR A 152 -15.42 5.63 -26.58
CA THR A 152 -14.89 4.65 -27.56
C THR A 152 -14.90 3.20 -27.07
N GLU A 153 -15.19 2.95 -25.79
CA GLU A 153 -15.21 1.60 -25.21
C GLU A 153 -16.60 0.95 -25.14
N GLU A 154 -17.70 1.71 -25.29
CA GLU A 154 -19.06 1.18 -25.16
C GLU A 154 -19.69 0.64 -26.47
N GLU A 155 -19.08 0.87 -27.64
CA GLU A 155 -19.63 0.35 -28.92
C GLU A 155 -19.24 -1.11 -29.24
N CYS A 156 -18.48 -1.81 -28.39
CA CYS A 156 -18.05 -3.18 -28.69
C CYS A 156 -18.86 -4.30 -28.01
N ASN A 157 -19.94 -3.99 -27.28
CA ASN A 157 -20.77 -4.98 -26.57
C ASN A 157 -22.25 -5.02 -27.00
N SER A 158 -22.59 -4.53 -28.19
CA SER A 158 -23.91 -4.79 -28.79
C SER A 158 -23.79 -5.66 -30.03
N GLU A 159 -23.49 -6.95 -29.86
CA GLU A 159 -23.91 -8.01 -30.77
C GLU A 159 -23.56 -9.39 -30.16
N LYS A 160 -24.51 -9.98 -29.42
CA LYS A 160 -24.83 -11.42 -29.40
C LYS A 160 -26.11 -11.70 -28.64
#